data_AF-A0A0P6YED2-F1
#
_entry.id   AF-A0A0P6YED2-F1
#
_cell.length_a   1.000
_cell.length_b   1.000
_cell.length_c   1.000
_cell.angle_alpha   90.00
_cell.angle_beta   90.00
_cell.angle_gamma   90.00
#
_symmetry.space_group_name_H-M   'P 1'
#
loop_
_entity.id
_entity.type
_entity.pdbx_description
1 polymer ?
#
loop_
_entity_poly.entity_id
_entity_poly.type
_entity_poly.pdbx_seq_one_letter_code
_entity_poly.pdbx_strand_id
1 'polypeptide(L)'
;MQKDSSTLKSAKPKSPWIEFITTVKRDIDQFIEYIQYDSNKTRDKITNKLIIKKTRKPIQMSIEERNEFIECIIKKTEYTNKFLLLLNKTKNIPEINKLLTECVEYMIERDNIISIIDFRDIISLSTKIRNFINNKDYNINTITIYLYYSLLNKLINENEYLYIIKEISNSKYAYNNLIDIVTYFTINPESSSYLSDYISSINDKSNALINKANYLYDQNNKYINSINELNSTINNLENKVTNLEVEKNNLENDINSMKASFLYKTNELREHFSGVLQGQMIRWLTTSIEAIQADPKRLEVVEERLNNLLQLVERELQWLQHSA
;
A
#
# COMPACT_ATOMS: atom_id res chain seq x y z
N MET A 1 54.62 16.31 -29.86
CA MET A 1 53.17 16.26 -30.20
C MET A 1 52.89 14.93 -30.88
N GLN A 2 52.66 13.87 -30.09
CA GLN A 2 52.16 12.60 -30.59
C GLN A 2 50.63 12.72 -30.71
N LYS A 3 50.08 12.47 -31.89
CA LYS A 3 48.63 12.37 -32.10
C LYS A 3 48.19 11.00 -31.60
N ASP A 4 47.41 11.00 -30.54
CA ASP A 4 46.65 9.83 -30.10
C ASP A 4 45.69 9.39 -31.20
N SER A 5 46.00 8.23 -31.79
CA SER A 5 45.09 7.48 -32.66
C SER A 5 44.20 6.61 -31.77
N SER A 6 43.25 7.24 -31.09
CA SER A 6 42.17 6.51 -30.44
C SER A 6 41.30 5.87 -31.52
N THR A 7 41.40 4.55 -31.61
CA THR A 7 40.58 3.68 -32.42
C THR A 7 39.09 3.91 -32.15
N LEU A 8 38.42 4.64 -33.05
CA LEU A 8 36.98 4.51 -33.29
C LEU A 8 36.73 3.07 -33.74
N LYS A 9 36.41 2.18 -32.80
CA LYS A 9 35.77 0.90 -33.11
C LYS A 9 34.44 1.23 -33.76
N SER A 10 34.39 1.24 -35.09
CA SER A 10 33.15 1.38 -35.84
C SER A 10 32.18 0.30 -35.36
N ALA A 11 31.02 0.71 -34.81
CA ALA A 11 29.97 -0.21 -34.42
C ALA A 11 29.65 -1.11 -35.62
N LYS A 12 29.69 -2.44 -35.44
CA LYS A 12 29.32 -3.38 -36.50
C LYS A 12 27.91 -3.02 -36.99
N PRO A 13 27.66 -3.02 -38.32
CA PRO A 13 26.31 -2.81 -38.82
C PRO A 13 25.38 -3.86 -38.21
N LYS A 14 24.26 -3.41 -37.63
CA LYS A 14 23.28 -4.30 -37.01
C LYS A 14 22.68 -5.23 -38.06
N SER A 15 22.46 -6.49 -37.68
CA SER A 15 21.81 -7.48 -38.55
C SER A 15 20.46 -6.96 -39.05
N PRO A 16 20.10 -7.16 -40.33
CA PRO A 16 18.81 -6.72 -40.86
C PRO A 16 17.60 -7.27 -40.08
N TRP A 17 17.74 -8.48 -39.52
CA TRP A 17 16.75 -9.15 -38.68
C TRP A 17 16.50 -8.39 -37.37
N ILE A 18 17.57 -8.03 -36.67
CA ILE A 18 17.52 -7.29 -35.40
C ILE A 18 17.01 -5.87 -35.65
N GLU A 19 17.45 -5.24 -36.72
CA GLU A 19 17.03 -3.90 -37.10
C GLU A 19 15.54 -3.87 -37.46
N PHE A 20 15.02 -4.91 -38.13
CA PHE A 20 13.58 -5.04 -38.39
C PHE A 20 12.77 -5.10 -37.10
N ILE A 21 13.15 -5.96 -36.16
CA ILE A 21 12.43 -6.14 -34.90
C ILE A 21 12.48 -4.88 -34.03
N THR A 22 13.63 -4.23 -33.96
CA THR A 22 13.83 -3.09 -33.05
C THR A 22 13.36 -1.74 -33.61
N THR A 23 13.12 -1.64 -34.91
CA THR A 23 12.69 -0.38 -35.56
C THR A 23 11.16 -0.28 -35.62
N VAL A 24 10.60 0.77 -35.00
CA VAL A 24 9.15 1.01 -34.86
C VAL A 24 8.43 1.09 -36.22
N LYS A 25 9.07 1.61 -37.28
CA LYS A 25 8.40 1.97 -38.56
C LYS A 25 8.68 1.06 -39.75
N ARG A 26 9.42 -0.05 -39.58
CA ARG A 26 9.70 -0.93 -40.73
C ARG A 26 8.47 -1.75 -41.09
N ASP A 27 8.00 -1.54 -42.32
CA ASP A 27 6.93 -2.30 -42.98
C ASP A 27 7.35 -3.77 -43.13
N ILE A 28 6.45 -4.68 -42.76
CA ILE A 28 6.70 -6.13 -42.78
C ILE A 28 6.83 -6.65 -44.21
N ASP A 29 6.06 -6.12 -45.15
CA ASP A 29 6.08 -6.58 -46.54
C ASP A 29 7.36 -6.14 -47.24
N GLN A 30 7.84 -4.92 -46.97
CA GLN A 30 9.15 -4.45 -47.43
C GLN A 30 10.30 -5.27 -46.84
N PHE A 31 10.17 -5.66 -45.57
CA PHE A 31 11.17 -6.52 -44.93
C PHE A 31 11.19 -7.91 -45.55
N ILE A 32 10.03 -8.54 -45.77
CA ILE A 32 9.90 -9.83 -46.44
C ILE A 32 10.54 -9.77 -47.83
N GLU A 33 10.22 -8.76 -48.64
CA GLU A 33 10.83 -8.59 -49.96
C GLU A 33 12.35 -8.45 -49.87
N TYR A 34 12.86 -7.71 -48.88
CA TYR A 34 14.30 -7.54 -48.68
C TYR A 34 15.01 -8.85 -48.31
N ILE A 35 14.48 -9.63 -47.37
CA ILE A 35 15.12 -10.88 -46.90
C ILE A 35 14.96 -12.05 -47.88
N GLN A 36 14.01 -11.99 -48.82
CA GLN A 36 13.83 -13.02 -49.86
C GLN A 36 15.01 -13.11 -50.84
N TYR A 37 15.74 -12.01 -51.03
CA TYR A 37 16.77 -11.92 -52.06
C TYR A 37 18.12 -11.54 -51.47
N ASP A 38 19.00 -12.53 -51.26
CA ASP A 38 20.39 -12.25 -50.95
C ASP A 38 21.09 -11.63 -52.16
N SER A 39 21.90 -10.60 -51.91
CA SER A 39 22.51 -9.78 -52.95
C SER A 39 24.00 -10.05 -53.05
N ASN A 40 24.39 -10.83 -54.07
CA ASN A 40 25.80 -11.07 -54.34
C ASN A 40 26.40 -9.87 -55.07
N LYS A 41 27.29 -9.17 -54.38
CA LYS A 41 28.08 -8.07 -54.95
C LYS A 41 29.30 -8.65 -55.64
N THR A 42 29.26 -8.73 -56.96
CA THR A 42 30.41 -9.12 -57.79
C THR A 42 30.89 -7.93 -58.59
N ARG A 43 32.20 -7.66 -58.62
CA ARG A 43 32.75 -6.66 -59.54
C ARG A 43 32.84 -7.26 -60.94
N ASP A 44 32.33 -6.52 -61.91
CA ASP A 44 32.53 -6.84 -63.32
C ASP A 44 34.04 -6.81 -63.62
N LYS A 45 34.57 -7.91 -64.17
CA LYS A 45 36.00 -8.06 -64.45
C LYS A 45 36.50 -7.12 -65.56
N ILE A 46 35.62 -6.63 -66.42
CA ILE A 46 35.93 -5.78 -67.57
C ILE A 46 35.70 -4.32 -67.22
N THR A 47 34.58 -4.00 -66.57
CA THR A 47 34.19 -2.59 -66.31
C THR A 47 34.55 -2.10 -64.90
N ASN A 48 35.00 -2.99 -64.01
CA ASN A 48 35.25 -2.75 -62.59
C ASN A 48 34.04 -2.15 -61.82
N LYS A 49 32.85 -2.18 -62.43
CA LYS A 49 31.59 -1.72 -61.80
C LYS A 49 31.04 -2.80 -60.88
N LEU A 50 30.43 -2.38 -59.78
CA LEU A 50 29.78 -3.28 -58.85
C LEU A 50 28.46 -3.78 -59.47
N ILE A 51 28.38 -5.08 -59.78
CA ILE A 51 27.14 -5.74 -60.20
C ILE A 51 26.52 -6.39 -58.96
N ILE A 52 25.28 -6.01 -58.66
CA ILE A 52 24.49 -6.61 -57.59
C ILE A 52 23.55 -7.64 -58.24
N LYS A 53 23.87 -8.93 -58.11
CA LYS A 53 22.96 -10.00 -58.55
C LYS A 53 22.09 -10.44 -57.37
N LYS A 54 20.78 -10.22 -57.48
CA LYS A 54 19.80 -10.80 -56.54
C LYS A 54 19.75 -12.31 -56.76
N THR A 55 20.11 -13.07 -55.74
CA THR A 55 19.88 -14.52 -55.70
C THR A 55 18.52 -14.77 -55.05
N ARG A 56 17.79 -15.80 -55.47
CA ARG A 56 16.52 -16.21 -54.84
C ARG A 56 16.74 -17.01 -53.55
N LYS A 57 17.82 -16.72 -52.82
CA LYS A 57 18.12 -17.38 -51.55
C LYS A 57 17.85 -16.37 -50.43
N PRO A 58 17.15 -16.78 -49.36
CA PRO A 58 16.89 -15.87 -48.26
C PRO A 58 18.19 -15.57 -47.49
N ILE A 59 18.27 -14.35 -46.98
CA ILE A 59 19.37 -13.91 -46.11
C ILE A 59 19.39 -14.79 -44.87
N GLN A 60 20.46 -15.57 -44.69
CA GLN A 60 20.64 -16.46 -43.55
C GLN A 60 21.02 -15.66 -42.29
N MET A 61 20.62 -16.14 -41.11
CA MET A 61 21.12 -15.64 -39.83
C MET A 61 22.34 -16.46 -39.41
N SER A 62 23.43 -15.80 -38.98
CA SER A 62 24.49 -16.49 -38.23
C SER A 62 23.96 -17.00 -36.89
N ILE A 63 24.71 -17.90 -36.22
CA ILE A 63 24.34 -18.40 -34.90
C ILE A 63 24.32 -17.26 -33.87
N GLU A 64 25.27 -16.33 -33.95
CA GLU A 64 25.34 -15.16 -33.08
C GLU A 64 24.17 -14.20 -33.33
N GLU A 65 23.82 -13.97 -34.60
CA GLU A 65 22.66 -13.14 -34.97
C GLU A 65 21.35 -13.77 -34.53
N ARG A 66 21.22 -15.10 -34.65
CA ARG A 66 20.05 -15.86 -34.19
C ARG A 66 19.84 -15.71 -32.67
N ASN A 67 20.91 -15.83 -31.89
CA ASN A 67 20.86 -15.61 -30.44
C ASN A 67 20.42 -14.18 -30.10
N GLU A 68 21.02 -13.17 -30.75
CA GLU A 68 20.70 -11.77 -30.49
C GLU A 68 19.27 -11.42 -30.94
N PHE A 69 18.80 -12.00 -32.04
CA PHE A 69 17.43 -11.88 -32.53
C PHE A 69 16.40 -12.44 -31.54
N ILE A 70 16.65 -13.64 -31.00
CA ILE A 70 15.79 -14.28 -30.00
C ILE A 70 15.74 -13.44 -28.72
N GLU A 71 16.89 -13.01 -28.20
CA GLU A 71 16.95 -12.11 -27.05
C GLU A 71 16.14 -10.83 -27.28
N CYS A 72 16.22 -10.25 -28.48
CA CYS A 72 15.43 -9.07 -28.82
C CYS A 72 13.92 -9.37 -28.78
N ILE A 73 13.46 -10.44 -29.43
CA ILE A 73 12.02 -10.74 -29.52
C ILE A 73 11.43 -11.03 -28.13
N ILE A 74 12.17 -11.69 -27.25
CA ILE A 74 11.72 -12.06 -25.91
C ILE A 74 11.74 -10.86 -24.96
N LYS A 75 12.58 -9.84 -25.21
CA LYS A 75 12.78 -8.69 -24.32
C LYS A 75 11.60 -7.74 -24.22
N LYS A 76 10.78 -7.60 -25.27
CA LYS A 76 9.60 -6.72 -25.27
C LYS A 76 8.44 -7.31 -26.04
N THR A 77 7.23 -7.16 -25.51
CA THR A 77 5.98 -7.63 -26.13
C THR A 77 5.74 -7.04 -27.53
N GLU A 78 6.13 -5.78 -27.77
CA GLU A 78 6.05 -5.17 -29.11
C GLU A 78 6.87 -5.95 -30.16
N TYR A 79 8.06 -6.43 -29.77
CA TYR A 79 8.97 -7.19 -30.62
C TYR A 79 8.45 -8.61 -30.85
N THR A 80 7.87 -9.21 -29.82
CA THR A 80 7.12 -10.47 -29.90
C THR A 80 6.00 -10.38 -30.91
N ASN A 81 5.11 -9.39 -30.78
CA ASN A 81 3.98 -9.21 -31.69
C ASN A 81 4.43 -9.02 -33.14
N LYS A 82 5.50 -8.24 -33.35
CA LYS A 82 6.08 -8.04 -34.67
C LYS A 82 6.64 -9.32 -35.29
N PHE A 83 7.24 -10.18 -34.48
CA PHE A 83 7.71 -11.50 -34.90
C PHE A 83 6.55 -12.46 -35.22
N LEU A 84 5.50 -12.50 -34.41
CA LEU A 84 4.31 -13.33 -34.67
C LEU A 84 3.61 -12.95 -35.97
N LEU A 85 3.50 -11.64 -36.24
CA LEU A 85 2.97 -11.12 -37.51
C LEU A 85 3.85 -11.55 -38.70
N LEU A 86 5.17 -11.52 -38.54
CA LEU A 86 6.10 -11.99 -39.57
C LEU A 86 5.93 -13.49 -39.83
N LEU A 87 5.85 -14.32 -38.78
CA LEU A 87 5.59 -15.76 -38.88
C LEU A 87 4.30 -16.04 -39.67
N ASN A 88 3.20 -15.35 -39.33
CA ASN A 88 1.93 -15.54 -40.02
C ASN A 88 1.99 -15.15 -41.51
N LYS A 89 2.57 -13.99 -41.82
CA LYS A 89 2.68 -13.51 -43.20
C LYS A 89 3.58 -14.39 -44.05
N THR A 90 4.59 -15.02 -43.44
CA THR A 90 5.56 -15.86 -44.14
C THR A 90 5.18 -17.34 -44.18
N LYS A 91 4.05 -17.76 -43.60
CA LYS A 91 3.61 -19.17 -43.58
C LYS A 91 3.57 -19.83 -44.96
N ASN A 92 3.28 -19.06 -46.00
CA ASN A 92 3.21 -19.51 -47.39
C ASN A 92 4.51 -19.29 -48.19
N ILE A 93 5.58 -18.85 -47.52
CA ILE A 93 6.93 -18.64 -48.09
C ILE A 93 7.88 -19.66 -47.43
N PRO A 94 8.01 -20.87 -47.99
CA PRO A 94 8.64 -22.01 -47.31
C PRO A 94 10.04 -21.72 -46.77
N GLU A 95 10.85 -20.98 -47.53
CA GLU A 95 12.25 -20.72 -47.19
C GLU A 95 12.40 -19.76 -46.00
N ILE A 96 11.52 -18.77 -45.87
CA ILE A 96 11.52 -17.84 -44.71
C ILE A 96 10.86 -18.51 -43.51
N ASN A 97 9.75 -19.22 -43.73
CA ASN A 97 9.07 -19.92 -42.66
C ASN A 97 9.98 -20.96 -42.01
N LYS A 98 10.79 -21.66 -42.81
CA LYS A 98 11.81 -22.59 -42.32
C LYS A 98 12.82 -21.89 -41.40
N LEU A 99 13.35 -20.73 -41.80
CA LEU A 99 14.31 -19.97 -40.98
C LEU A 99 13.72 -19.50 -39.65
N LEU A 100 12.48 -19.01 -39.67
CA LEU A 100 11.79 -18.56 -38.46
C LEU A 100 11.42 -19.73 -37.55
N THR A 101 11.06 -20.87 -38.15
CA THR A 101 10.80 -22.12 -37.43
C THR A 101 12.05 -22.62 -36.72
N GLU A 102 13.19 -22.68 -37.42
CA GLU A 102 14.49 -23.04 -36.82
C GLU A 102 14.87 -22.10 -35.66
N CYS A 103 14.49 -20.81 -35.72
CA CYS A 103 14.69 -19.88 -34.60
C CYS A 103 13.81 -20.22 -33.39
N VAL A 104 12.55 -20.60 -33.60
CA VAL A 104 11.64 -21.00 -32.53
C VAL A 104 12.10 -22.31 -31.90
N GLU A 105 12.49 -23.29 -32.71
CA GLU A 105 13.03 -24.57 -32.25
C GLU A 105 14.30 -24.37 -31.42
N TYR A 106 15.24 -23.55 -31.92
CA TYR A 106 16.46 -23.21 -31.18
C TYR A 106 16.16 -22.45 -29.87
N MET A 107 15.15 -21.58 -29.85
CA MET A 107 14.70 -20.91 -28.61
C MET A 107 14.18 -21.93 -27.58
N ILE A 108 13.39 -22.90 -28.03
CA ILE A 108 12.85 -23.98 -27.17
C ILE A 108 13.98 -24.83 -26.58
N GLU A 109 14.95 -25.21 -27.39
CA GLU A 109 16.13 -25.99 -26.96
C GLU A 109 16.99 -25.21 -25.95
N ARG A 110 17.28 -23.94 -26.25
CA ARG A 110 18.14 -23.09 -25.43
C ARG A 110 17.59 -22.84 -24.04
N ASP A 111 16.32 -22.47 -23.95
CA ASP A 111 15.70 -22.10 -22.68
C ASP A 111 15.35 -23.35 -21.85
N ASN A 112 15.66 -24.56 -22.37
CA ASN A 112 15.40 -25.86 -21.75
C ASN A 112 13.94 -26.00 -21.25
N ILE A 113 13.05 -25.23 -21.88
CA ILE A 113 11.64 -25.08 -21.49
C ILE A 113 10.96 -26.44 -21.57
N ILE A 114 11.44 -27.26 -22.51
CA ILE A 114 10.97 -28.60 -22.75
C ILE A 114 12.17 -29.49 -23.13
N SER A 115 12.50 -30.48 -22.30
CA SER A 115 13.17 -31.68 -22.79
C SER A 115 12.22 -32.39 -23.77
N ILE A 116 12.50 -32.20 -25.07
CA ILE A 116 11.87 -32.80 -26.26
C ILE A 116 10.45 -33.32 -25.98
N ILE A 117 9.47 -32.43 -26.15
CA ILE A 117 8.06 -32.80 -26.24
C ILE A 117 7.95 -33.82 -27.38
N ASP A 118 7.42 -35.00 -27.07
CA ASP A 118 6.71 -35.75 -28.09
C ASP A 118 5.43 -34.97 -28.36
N PHE A 119 5.43 -34.16 -29.44
CA PHE A 119 4.33 -33.25 -29.81
C PHE A 119 3.01 -33.99 -30.12
N ARG A 120 3.02 -35.31 -29.97
CA ARG A 120 1.90 -36.21 -30.18
C ARG A 120 1.03 -36.41 -28.93
N ASP A 121 1.47 -35.96 -27.74
CA ASP A 121 0.69 -36.07 -26.50
C ASP A 121 0.23 -34.71 -25.95
N ILE A 122 -1.02 -34.37 -26.24
CA ILE A 122 -1.73 -33.14 -25.86
C ILE A 122 -1.86 -32.99 -24.33
N ILE A 123 -2.05 -34.10 -23.61
CA ILE A 123 -2.20 -34.08 -22.15
C ILE A 123 -0.85 -33.77 -21.50
N SER A 124 0.23 -34.32 -22.07
CA SER A 124 1.61 -34.01 -21.68
C SER A 124 1.94 -32.54 -21.92
N LEU A 125 1.52 -31.96 -23.05
CA LEU A 125 1.76 -30.56 -23.37
C LEU A 125 1.08 -29.57 -22.41
N SER A 126 -0.23 -29.72 -22.22
CA SER A 126 -0.99 -28.84 -21.31
C SER A 126 -0.51 -28.94 -19.86
N THR A 127 -0.21 -30.15 -19.38
CA THR A 127 0.33 -30.39 -18.03
C THR A 127 1.73 -29.79 -17.87
N LYS A 128 2.60 -29.91 -18.88
CA LYS A 128 3.92 -29.30 -18.86
C LYS A 128 3.86 -27.78 -18.90
N ILE A 129 2.97 -27.20 -19.72
CA ILE A 129 2.73 -25.75 -19.73
C ILE A 129 2.22 -25.28 -18.36
N ARG A 130 1.30 -26.01 -17.72
CA ARG A 130 0.87 -25.68 -16.34
C ARG A 130 2.01 -25.77 -15.33
N ASN A 131 2.82 -26.83 -15.37
CA ASN A 131 3.98 -26.98 -14.49
C ASN A 131 5.01 -25.88 -14.73
N PHE A 132 5.19 -25.47 -15.99
CA PHE A 132 6.06 -24.39 -16.42
C PHE A 132 5.54 -23.03 -15.91
N ILE A 133 4.23 -22.75 -16.04
CA ILE A 133 3.55 -21.55 -15.52
C ILE A 133 3.60 -21.47 -13.99
N ASN A 134 3.62 -22.60 -13.29
CA ASN A 134 3.66 -22.62 -11.83
C ASN A 134 5.08 -22.43 -11.26
N ASN A 135 6.12 -22.68 -12.07
CA ASN A 135 7.53 -22.48 -11.71
C ASN A 135 7.97 -21.06 -12.13
N LYS A 136 8.00 -20.16 -11.15
CA LYS A 136 7.91 -18.68 -11.22
C LYS A 136 8.86 -17.85 -12.12
N ASP A 137 9.71 -18.42 -12.98
CA ASP A 137 10.71 -17.67 -13.75
C ASP A 137 10.59 -17.92 -15.27
N TYR A 138 9.48 -17.51 -15.88
CA TYR A 138 9.31 -17.61 -17.33
C TYR A 138 8.96 -16.27 -17.97
N ASN A 139 9.46 -16.08 -19.19
CA ASN A 139 9.12 -14.94 -20.01
C ASN A 139 7.83 -15.24 -20.78
N ILE A 140 6.80 -14.42 -20.54
CA ILE A 140 5.49 -14.56 -21.19
C ILE A 140 5.59 -14.57 -22.72
N ASN A 141 6.48 -13.76 -23.27
CA ASN A 141 6.69 -13.66 -24.71
C ASN A 141 7.17 -15.00 -25.31
N THR A 142 7.98 -15.76 -24.57
CA THR A 142 8.44 -17.09 -24.99
C THR A 142 7.28 -18.08 -25.05
N ILE A 143 6.37 -18.07 -24.07
CA ILE A 143 5.17 -18.91 -24.07
C ILE A 143 4.25 -18.52 -25.23
N THR A 144 4.06 -17.23 -25.48
CA THR A 144 3.20 -16.74 -26.56
C THR A 144 3.71 -17.16 -27.94
N ILE A 145 5.03 -17.07 -28.16
CA ILE A 145 5.67 -17.56 -29.40
C ILE A 145 5.47 -19.07 -29.55
N TYR A 146 5.68 -19.82 -28.47
CA TYR A 146 5.55 -21.27 -28.48
C TYR A 146 4.12 -21.75 -28.80
N LEU A 147 3.12 -21.14 -28.15
CA LEU A 147 1.71 -21.46 -28.38
C LEU A 147 1.30 -21.14 -29.81
N TYR A 148 1.72 -19.98 -30.32
CA TYR A 148 1.41 -19.57 -31.69
C TYR A 148 2.07 -20.47 -32.73
N TYR A 149 3.34 -20.83 -32.52
CA TYR A 149 4.06 -21.80 -33.36
C TYR A 149 3.36 -23.16 -33.38
N SER A 150 2.95 -23.65 -32.21
CA SER A 150 2.26 -24.93 -32.07
C SER A 150 0.95 -24.94 -32.82
N LEU A 151 0.20 -23.83 -32.77
CA LEU A 151 -1.04 -23.70 -33.52
C LEU A 151 -0.81 -23.62 -35.04
N LEU A 152 0.13 -22.79 -35.49
CA LEU A 152 0.44 -22.65 -36.93
C LEU A 152 0.81 -23.99 -37.58
N ASN A 153 1.56 -24.82 -36.86
CA ASN A 153 1.99 -26.14 -37.32
C ASN A 153 0.98 -27.26 -37.02
N LYS A 154 -0.23 -26.91 -36.55
CA LYS A 154 -1.30 -27.86 -36.19
C LYS A 154 -0.87 -28.91 -35.15
N LEU A 155 0.08 -28.56 -34.29
CA LEU A 155 0.51 -29.39 -33.15
C LEU A 155 -0.51 -29.36 -32.02
N ILE A 156 -1.30 -28.29 -31.96
CA ILE A 156 -2.48 -28.14 -31.09
C ILE A 156 -3.66 -27.66 -31.94
N ASN A 157 -4.87 -28.02 -31.54
CA ASN A 157 -6.08 -27.44 -32.15
C ASN A 157 -6.47 -26.10 -31.49
N GLU A 158 -7.39 -25.38 -32.13
CA GLU A 158 -7.84 -24.07 -31.67
C GLU A 158 -8.48 -24.11 -30.28
N ASN A 159 -9.28 -25.15 -29.99
CA ASN A 159 -9.93 -25.30 -28.69
C ASN A 159 -8.89 -25.49 -27.56
N GLU A 160 -7.84 -26.25 -27.82
CA GLU A 160 -6.72 -26.47 -26.89
C GLU A 160 -5.91 -25.20 -26.67
N TYR A 161 -5.61 -24.47 -27.74
CA TYR A 161 -4.94 -23.18 -27.66
C TYR A 161 -5.74 -22.20 -26.78
N LEU A 162 -7.05 -22.11 -27.00
CA LEU A 162 -7.95 -21.26 -26.20
C LEU A 162 -8.04 -21.72 -24.75
N TYR A 163 -8.06 -23.03 -24.50
CA TYR A 163 -8.05 -23.59 -23.14
C TYR A 163 -6.77 -23.21 -22.38
N ILE A 164 -5.60 -23.37 -23.00
CA ILE A 164 -4.31 -23.02 -22.39
C ILE A 164 -4.22 -21.51 -22.14
N ILE A 165 -4.69 -20.69 -23.07
CA ILE A 165 -4.81 -19.24 -22.88
C ILE A 165 -5.69 -18.89 -21.68
N LYS A 166 -6.84 -19.55 -21.53
CA LYS A 166 -7.76 -19.33 -20.41
C LYS A 166 -7.14 -19.70 -19.06
N GLU A 167 -6.33 -20.76 -19.03
CA GLU A 167 -5.57 -21.13 -17.84
C GLU A 167 -4.49 -20.08 -17.52
N ILE A 168 -3.75 -19.60 -18.53
CA ILE A 168 -2.76 -18.54 -18.40
C ILE A 168 -3.39 -17.23 -17.89
N SER A 169 -4.59 -16.87 -18.36
CA SER A 169 -5.28 -15.66 -17.95
C SER A 169 -5.84 -15.70 -16.53
N ASN A 170 -6.03 -16.89 -15.96
CA ASN A 170 -6.38 -17.06 -14.55
C ASN A 170 -5.16 -16.96 -13.60
N SER A 171 -3.94 -16.86 -14.13
CA SER A 171 -2.73 -16.67 -13.33
C SER A 171 -2.60 -15.23 -12.80
N LYS A 172 -1.73 -15.04 -11.79
CA LYS A 172 -1.45 -13.72 -11.16
C LYS A 172 -0.95 -12.64 -12.15
N TYR A 173 -0.59 -13.02 -13.38
CA TYR A 173 -0.02 -12.15 -14.42
C TYR A 173 -1.02 -11.74 -15.53
N ALA A 174 -2.32 -11.89 -15.28
CA ALA A 174 -3.43 -11.74 -16.23
C ALA A 174 -3.43 -10.46 -17.12
N TYR A 175 -2.87 -9.34 -16.65
CA TYR A 175 -2.95 -8.06 -17.38
C TYR A 175 -2.12 -8.02 -18.67
N ASN A 176 -0.94 -8.64 -18.68
CA ASN A 176 -0.13 -8.75 -19.91
C ASN A 176 -0.70 -9.78 -20.89
N ASN A 177 -1.43 -10.77 -20.38
CA ASN A 177 -2.00 -11.87 -21.17
C ASN A 177 -3.24 -11.44 -21.99
N LEU A 178 -3.87 -10.31 -21.66
CA LEU A 178 -4.94 -9.71 -22.45
C LEU A 178 -4.47 -9.26 -23.82
N ILE A 179 -3.24 -8.77 -23.92
CA ILE A 179 -2.66 -8.32 -25.19
C ILE A 179 -2.40 -9.51 -26.11
N ASP A 180 -1.97 -10.66 -25.57
CA ASP A 180 -1.72 -11.87 -26.36
C ASP A 180 -3.01 -12.50 -26.88
N ILE A 181 -4.07 -12.49 -26.05
CA ILE A 181 -5.44 -12.88 -26.44
C ILE A 181 -5.95 -11.97 -27.56
N VAL A 182 -5.87 -10.66 -27.37
CA VAL A 182 -6.30 -9.67 -28.37
C VAL A 182 -5.48 -9.81 -29.64
N THR A 183 -4.16 -10.03 -29.55
CA THR A 183 -3.27 -10.20 -30.71
C THR A 183 -3.63 -11.47 -31.50
N TYR A 184 -3.90 -12.58 -30.83
CA TYR A 184 -4.37 -13.81 -31.46
C TYR A 184 -5.68 -13.63 -32.24
N PHE A 185 -6.69 -13.03 -31.61
CA PHE A 185 -7.99 -12.80 -32.24
C PHE A 185 -7.99 -11.66 -33.28
N THR A 186 -7.04 -10.73 -33.20
CA THR A 186 -6.80 -9.73 -34.26
C THR A 186 -6.24 -10.40 -35.52
N ILE A 187 -5.52 -11.51 -35.37
CA ILE A 187 -4.92 -12.27 -36.48
C ILE A 187 -5.87 -13.36 -37.02
N ASN A 188 -6.79 -13.89 -36.21
CA ASN A 188 -7.81 -14.88 -36.59
C ASN A 188 -9.25 -14.38 -36.28
N PRO A 189 -9.87 -13.59 -37.17
CA PRO A 189 -11.16 -12.95 -36.92
C PRO A 189 -12.37 -13.91 -36.92
N GLU A 190 -12.23 -15.12 -37.46
CA GLU A 190 -13.30 -16.13 -37.53
C GLU A 190 -13.67 -16.72 -36.15
N SER A 191 -12.81 -16.54 -35.15
CA SER A 191 -12.95 -17.07 -33.79
C SER A 191 -13.68 -16.10 -32.83
N SER A 192 -14.43 -15.12 -33.36
CA SER A 192 -14.88 -13.93 -32.60
C SER A 192 -15.86 -14.20 -31.45
N SER A 193 -16.58 -15.33 -31.45
CA SER A 193 -17.55 -15.64 -30.38
C SER A 193 -16.87 -15.86 -29.03
N TYR A 194 -15.73 -16.55 -29.00
CA TYR A 194 -14.96 -16.78 -27.78
C TYR A 194 -14.37 -15.49 -27.19
N LEU A 195 -13.95 -14.56 -28.05
CA LEU A 195 -13.50 -13.25 -27.63
C LEU A 195 -14.65 -12.46 -26.99
N SER A 196 -15.84 -12.51 -27.59
CA SER A 196 -17.04 -11.85 -27.06
C SER A 196 -17.41 -12.38 -25.66
N ASP A 197 -17.39 -13.70 -25.47
CA ASP A 197 -17.69 -14.31 -24.16
C ASP A 197 -16.64 -13.95 -23.10
N TYR A 198 -15.37 -13.93 -23.50
CA TYR A 198 -14.27 -13.55 -22.61
C TYR A 198 -14.32 -12.06 -22.21
N ILE A 199 -14.60 -11.16 -23.17
CA ILE A 199 -14.81 -9.74 -22.90
C ILE A 199 -16.00 -9.54 -21.96
N SER A 200 -17.08 -10.29 -22.18
CA SER A 200 -18.27 -10.25 -21.32
C SER A 200 -17.92 -10.67 -19.89
N SER A 201 -17.18 -11.77 -19.72
CA SER A 201 -16.72 -12.23 -18.40
C SER A 201 -15.81 -11.22 -17.69
N ILE A 202 -14.95 -10.52 -18.43
CA ILE A 202 -14.12 -9.44 -17.88
C ILE A 202 -14.98 -8.26 -17.44
N ASN A 203 -15.95 -7.86 -18.26
CA ASN A 203 -16.86 -6.78 -17.93
C ASN A 203 -17.66 -7.11 -16.66
N ASP A 204 -18.14 -8.33 -16.51
CA ASP A 204 -18.86 -8.77 -15.30
C ASP A 204 -17.97 -8.68 -14.06
N LYS A 205 -16.72 -9.16 -14.15
CA LYS A 205 -15.74 -9.05 -13.06
C LYS A 205 -15.41 -7.58 -12.74
N SER A 206 -15.25 -6.75 -13.76
CA SER A 206 -15.00 -5.31 -13.62
C SER A 206 -16.16 -4.62 -12.89
N ASN A 207 -17.40 -4.90 -13.32
CA ASN A 207 -18.60 -4.38 -12.68
C ASN A 207 -18.73 -4.83 -11.22
N ALA A 208 -18.43 -6.10 -10.92
CA ALA A 208 -18.42 -6.61 -9.56
C ALA A 208 -17.38 -5.88 -8.67
N LEU A 209 -16.18 -5.60 -9.21
CA LEU A 209 -15.16 -4.84 -8.51
C LEU A 209 -15.58 -3.38 -8.28
N ILE A 210 -16.17 -2.74 -9.28
CA ILE A 210 -16.71 -1.37 -9.17
C ILE A 210 -17.78 -1.31 -8.07
N ASN A 211 -18.72 -2.26 -8.05
CA ASN A 211 -19.76 -2.33 -7.03
C ASN A 211 -19.16 -2.53 -5.63
N LYS A 212 -18.14 -3.38 -5.51
CA LYS A 212 -17.43 -3.57 -4.24
C LYS A 212 -16.70 -2.30 -3.79
N ALA A 213 -16.08 -1.57 -4.71
CA ALA A 213 -15.42 -0.30 -4.42
C ALA A 213 -16.41 0.76 -3.93
N ASN A 214 -17.57 0.88 -4.59
CA ASN A 214 -18.64 1.79 -4.18
C ASN A 214 -19.17 1.43 -2.78
N TYR A 215 -19.40 0.14 -2.52
CA TYR A 215 -19.81 -0.32 -1.19
C TYR A 215 -18.80 0.06 -0.10
N LEU A 216 -17.50 -0.16 -0.35
CA LEU A 216 -16.45 0.22 0.59
C LEU A 216 -16.38 1.74 0.81
N TYR A 217 -16.57 2.52 -0.25
CA TYR A 217 -16.64 3.98 -0.17
C TYR A 217 -17.79 4.44 0.73
N ASP A 218 -18.98 3.85 0.57
CA ASP A 218 -20.15 4.16 1.40
C ASP A 218 -19.93 3.79 2.88
N GLN A 219 -19.29 2.64 3.15
CA GLN A 219 -18.92 2.25 4.51
C GLN A 219 -17.92 3.23 5.12
N ASN A 220 -16.94 3.68 4.35
CA ASN A 220 -15.95 4.64 4.82
C ASN A 220 -16.61 5.99 5.19
N ASN A 221 -17.57 6.46 4.40
CA ASN A 221 -18.34 7.66 4.71
C ASN A 221 -19.14 7.51 6.02
N LYS A 222 -19.72 6.34 6.28
CA LYS A 222 -20.38 6.05 7.56
C LYS A 222 -19.41 6.14 8.74
N TYR A 223 -18.22 5.56 8.62
CA TYR A 223 -17.21 5.63 9.67
C TYR A 223 -16.72 7.06 9.92
N ILE A 224 -16.52 7.86 8.86
CA ILE A 224 -16.17 9.28 8.98
C ILE A 224 -17.24 10.04 9.76
N ASN A 225 -18.52 9.82 9.46
CA ASN A 225 -19.61 10.46 10.18
C ASN A 225 -19.64 10.05 11.67
N SER A 226 -19.48 8.76 11.98
CA SER A 226 -19.39 8.29 13.37
C SER A 226 -18.20 8.88 14.12
N ILE A 227 -17.05 9.04 13.47
CA ILE A 227 -15.87 9.71 14.08
C ILE A 227 -16.19 11.17 14.40
N ASN A 228 -16.88 11.88 13.52
CA ASN A 228 -17.26 13.28 13.76
C ASN A 228 -18.25 13.41 14.94
N GLU A 229 -19.22 12.50 15.05
CA GLU A 229 -20.15 12.45 16.18
C GLU A 229 -19.43 12.17 17.51
N LEU A 230 -18.47 11.23 17.50
CA LEU A 230 -17.64 10.93 18.67
C LEU A 230 -16.78 12.13 19.08
N ASN A 231 -16.16 12.81 18.13
CA ASN A 231 -15.36 14.00 18.41
C ASN A 231 -16.21 15.14 19.01
N SER A 232 -17.44 15.34 18.51
CA SER A 232 -18.37 16.30 19.12
C SER A 232 -18.72 15.90 20.56
N THR A 233 -18.90 14.60 20.83
CA THR A 233 -19.17 14.09 22.16
C THR A 233 -17.98 14.29 23.11
N ILE A 234 -16.75 14.04 22.64
CA ILE A 234 -15.52 14.28 23.41
C ILE A 234 -15.40 15.76 23.79
N ASN A 235 -15.55 16.68 22.83
CA ASN A 235 -15.48 18.12 23.12
C ASN A 235 -16.53 18.55 24.16
N ASN A 236 -17.75 18.00 24.08
CA ASN A 236 -18.79 18.27 25.07
C ASN A 236 -18.43 17.74 26.47
N LEU A 237 -17.78 16.58 26.56
CA LEU A 237 -17.32 16.01 27.81
C LEU A 237 -16.16 16.80 28.40
N GLU A 238 -15.20 17.22 27.60
CA GLU A 238 -14.07 18.06 28.03
C GLU A 238 -14.56 19.40 28.61
N ASN A 239 -15.53 20.03 27.95
CA ASN A 239 -16.17 21.24 28.47
C ASN A 239 -16.87 20.99 29.82
N LYS A 240 -17.56 19.85 29.98
CA LYS A 240 -18.18 19.48 31.25
C LYS A 240 -17.15 19.26 32.36
N VAL A 241 -16.05 18.58 32.06
CA VAL A 241 -14.96 18.37 33.02
C VAL A 241 -14.38 19.70 33.47
N THR A 242 -14.09 20.60 32.53
CA THR A 242 -13.54 21.93 32.83
C THR A 242 -14.49 22.73 33.74
N ASN A 243 -15.79 22.70 33.46
CA ASN A 243 -16.78 23.38 34.29
C ASN A 243 -16.86 22.79 35.71
N LEU A 244 -16.81 21.46 35.83
CA LEU A 244 -16.81 20.79 37.13
C LEU A 244 -15.54 21.08 37.94
N GLU A 245 -14.38 21.20 37.29
CA GLU A 245 -13.13 21.61 37.95
C GLU A 245 -13.22 23.04 38.50
N VAL A 246 -13.81 23.97 37.72
CA VAL A 246 -14.06 25.34 38.19
C VAL A 246 -15.02 25.35 39.38
N GLU A 247 -16.12 24.60 39.31
CA GLU A 247 -17.09 24.49 40.40
C GLU A 247 -16.46 23.92 41.67
N LYS A 248 -15.66 22.85 41.53
CA LYS A 248 -14.90 22.26 42.64
C LYS A 248 -13.97 23.29 43.29
N ASN A 249 -13.20 24.03 42.50
CA ASN A 249 -12.28 25.05 43.04
C ASN A 249 -13.03 26.16 43.79
N ASN A 250 -14.20 26.57 43.28
CA ASN A 250 -15.04 27.56 43.97
C ASN A 250 -15.55 27.02 45.31
N LEU A 251 -16.04 25.78 45.33
CA LEU A 251 -16.49 25.13 46.57
C LEU A 251 -15.35 24.96 47.59
N GLU A 252 -14.14 24.62 47.14
CA GLU A 252 -12.96 24.54 48.01
C GLU A 252 -12.61 25.90 48.63
N ASN A 253 -12.71 26.99 47.84
CA ASN A 253 -12.50 28.35 48.32
C ASN A 253 -13.58 28.77 49.33
N ASP A 254 -14.86 28.46 49.06
CA ASP A 254 -15.96 28.75 49.97
C ASP A 254 -15.80 28.01 51.30
N ILE A 255 -15.40 26.73 51.27
CA ILE A 255 -15.11 25.95 52.47
C ILE A 255 -13.95 26.58 53.27
N ASN A 256 -12.88 27.00 52.60
CA ASN A 256 -11.74 27.63 53.27
C ASN A 256 -12.12 28.97 53.90
N SER A 257 -12.93 29.77 53.20
CA SER A 257 -13.48 31.04 53.73
C SER A 257 -14.37 30.79 54.95
N MET A 258 -15.26 29.78 54.87
CA MET A 258 -16.14 29.42 55.98
C MET A 258 -15.36 28.91 57.19
N LYS A 259 -14.31 28.10 56.98
CA LYS A 259 -13.39 27.66 58.05
C LYS A 259 -12.69 28.83 58.72
N ALA A 260 -12.18 29.78 57.94
CA ALA A 260 -11.51 30.97 58.47
C ALA A 260 -12.49 31.86 59.27
N SER A 261 -13.69 32.08 58.75
CA SER A 261 -14.74 32.85 59.45
C SER A 261 -15.18 32.17 60.75
N PHE A 262 -15.33 30.85 60.74
CA PHE A 262 -15.66 30.07 61.93
C PHE A 262 -14.56 30.18 62.98
N LEU A 263 -13.29 30.00 62.58
CA LEU A 263 -12.14 30.11 63.49
C LEU A 263 -12.02 31.50 64.11
N TYR A 264 -12.23 32.54 63.31
CA TYR A 264 -12.27 33.93 63.80
C TYR A 264 -13.37 34.12 64.85
N LYS A 265 -14.61 33.69 64.56
CA LYS A 265 -15.73 33.78 65.50
C LYS A 265 -15.48 32.99 66.79
N THR A 266 -14.88 31.81 66.70
CA THR A 266 -14.54 31.03 67.90
C THR A 266 -13.48 31.70 68.76
N ASN A 267 -12.49 32.36 68.14
CA ASN A 267 -11.47 33.11 68.86
C ASN A 267 -12.05 34.38 69.50
N GLU A 268 -12.87 35.13 68.77
CA GLU A 268 -13.57 36.32 69.29
C GLU A 268 -14.44 35.96 70.50
N LEU A 269 -15.23 34.88 70.41
CA LEU A 269 -16.01 34.38 71.55
C LEU A 269 -15.11 34.00 72.72
N ARG A 270 -14.00 33.29 72.48
CA ARG A 270 -13.04 32.88 73.52
C ARG A 270 -12.41 34.09 74.24
N GLU A 271 -12.03 35.12 73.48
CA GLU A 271 -11.47 36.36 74.03
C GLU A 271 -12.52 37.14 74.83
N HIS A 272 -13.74 37.24 74.29
CA HIS A 272 -14.85 37.90 74.98
C HIS A 272 -15.18 37.22 76.32
N PHE A 273 -15.30 35.89 76.33
CA PHE A 273 -15.54 35.13 77.56
C PHE A 273 -14.41 35.27 78.57
N SER A 274 -13.14 35.15 78.13
CA SER A 274 -11.97 35.38 78.99
C SER A 274 -12.00 36.77 79.65
N GLY A 275 -12.31 37.81 78.87
CA GLY A 275 -12.39 39.19 79.37
C GLY A 275 -13.53 39.41 80.36
N VAL A 276 -14.72 38.85 80.09
CA VAL A 276 -15.87 38.89 81.01
C VAL A 276 -15.53 38.20 82.33
N LEU A 277 -14.91 37.02 82.28
CA LEU A 277 -14.53 36.26 83.47
C LEU A 277 -13.49 36.99 84.30
N GLN A 278 -12.41 37.49 83.68
CA GLN A 278 -11.41 38.31 84.37
C GLN A 278 -12.03 39.53 85.06
N GLY A 279 -12.92 40.25 84.36
CA GLY A 279 -13.60 41.42 84.92
C GLY A 279 -14.49 41.08 86.12
N GLN A 280 -15.23 39.98 86.06
CA GLN A 280 -16.06 39.52 87.18
C GLN A 280 -15.21 39.03 88.35
N MET A 281 -14.13 38.28 88.10
CA MET A 281 -13.20 37.81 89.14
C MET A 281 -12.57 38.99 89.89
N ILE A 282 -12.07 40.00 89.17
CA ILE A 282 -11.51 41.22 89.77
C ILE A 282 -12.56 41.92 90.63
N ARG A 283 -13.76 42.14 90.09
CA ARG A 283 -14.83 42.81 90.83
C ARG A 283 -15.19 42.07 92.11
N TRP A 284 -15.35 40.75 92.04
CA TRP A 284 -15.69 39.93 93.21
C TRP A 284 -14.58 39.91 94.26
N LEU A 285 -13.31 39.80 93.85
CA LEU A 285 -12.17 39.85 94.75
C LEU A 285 -12.07 41.22 95.44
N THR A 286 -12.18 42.31 94.68
CA THR A 286 -12.15 43.68 95.24
C THR A 286 -13.28 43.89 96.25
N THR A 287 -14.53 43.55 95.89
CA THR A 287 -15.65 43.69 96.83
C THR A 287 -15.49 42.79 98.06
N SER A 288 -14.90 41.61 97.92
CA SER A 288 -14.65 40.72 99.06
C SER A 288 -13.57 41.28 99.99
N ILE A 289 -12.50 41.86 99.43
CA ILE A 289 -11.46 42.56 100.20
C ILE A 289 -12.05 43.77 100.92
N GLU A 290 -12.84 44.60 100.25
CA GLU A 290 -13.53 45.74 100.85
C GLU A 290 -14.46 45.31 102.00
N ALA A 291 -15.19 44.21 101.83
CA ALA A 291 -16.06 43.66 102.88
C ALA A 291 -15.28 43.19 104.11
N ILE A 292 -14.12 42.53 103.92
CA ILE A 292 -13.23 42.11 105.02
C ILE A 292 -12.67 43.31 105.76
N GLN A 293 -12.25 44.35 105.02
CA GLN A 293 -11.68 45.57 105.61
C GLN A 293 -12.73 46.36 106.40
N ALA A 294 -13.99 46.37 105.96
CA ALA A 294 -15.06 47.09 106.64
C ALA A 294 -15.56 46.38 107.91
N ASP A 295 -15.55 45.04 107.96
CA ASP A 295 -16.03 44.26 109.10
C ASP A 295 -15.40 42.84 109.13
N PRO A 296 -14.39 42.59 109.99
CA PRO A 296 -13.67 41.32 110.05
C PRO A 296 -14.53 40.09 110.37
N LYS A 297 -15.76 40.27 110.88
CA LYS A 297 -16.68 39.17 111.21
C LYS A 297 -17.44 38.62 109.99
N ARG A 298 -17.26 39.18 108.79
CA ARG A 298 -17.96 38.77 107.55
C ARG A 298 -17.22 37.72 106.71
N LEU A 299 -16.38 36.91 107.34
CA LEU A 299 -15.55 35.90 106.66
C LEU A 299 -16.38 34.90 105.82
N GLU A 300 -17.57 34.51 106.33
CA GLU A 300 -18.47 33.56 105.65
C GLU A 300 -18.97 34.07 104.29
N VAL A 301 -19.26 35.37 104.17
CA VAL A 301 -19.72 35.97 102.90
C VAL A 301 -18.60 35.98 101.86
N VAL A 302 -17.36 36.11 102.29
CA VAL A 302 -16.21 36.02 101.39
C VAL A 302 -15.91 34.60 100.97
N GLU A 303 -16.04 33.63 101.87
CA GLU A 303 -15.92 32.22 101.56
C GLU A 303 -16.98 31.77 100.54
N GLU A 304 -18.23 32.17 100.73
CA GLU A 304 -19.31 31.90 99.76
C GLU A 304 -18.99 32.47 98.37
N ARG A 305 -18.46 33.70 98.31
CA ARG A 305 -18.09 34.35 97.04
C ARG A 305 -16.90 33.70 96.36
N LEU A 306 -15.88 33.27 97.12
CA LEU A 306 -14.73 32.54 96.58
C LEU A 306 -15.15 31.17 96.04
N ASN A 307 -16.06 30.47 96.72
CA ASN A 307 -16.60 29.19 96.25
C ASN A 307 -17.42 29.35 94.96
N ASN A 308 -18.25 30.39 94.87
CA ASN A 308 -18.98 30.71 93.62
C ASN A 308 -18.03 31.04 92.46
N LEU A 309 -16.89 31.69 92.75
CA LEU A 309 -15.86 32.04 91.78
C LEU A 309 -15.12 30.78 91.30
N LEU A 310 -14.85 29.84 92.20
CA LEU A 310 -14.26 28.54 91.87
C LEU A 310 -15.14 27.73 90.91
N GLN A 311 -16.45 27.67 91.17
CA GLN A 311 -17.41 26.97 90.29
C GLN A 311 -17.49 27.59 88.89
N LEU A 312 -17.34 28.92 88.79
CA LEU A 312 -17.30 29.62 87.51
C LEU A 312 -16.05 29.26 86.70
N VAL A 313 -14.88 29.20 87.35
CA VAL A 313 -13.61 28.81 86.72
C VAL A 313 -13.62 27.33 86.29
N GLU A 314 -14.18 26.44 87.11
CA GLU A 314 -14.30 25.02 86.75
C GLU A 314 -15.19 24.80 85.53
N ARG A 315 -16.29 25.55 85.43
CA ARG A 315 -17.19 25.50 84.26
C ARG A 315 -16.51 26.01 82.98
N GLU A 316 -15.62 26.99 83.09
CA GLU A 316 -14.81 27.50 81.98
C GLU A 316 -13.77 26.47 81.51
N LEU A 317 -13.06 25.83 82.44
CA LEU A 317 -12.10 24.76 82.14
C LEU A 317 -12.75 23.60 81.39
N GLN A 318 -13.98 23.22 81.75
CA GLN A 318 -14.74 22.20 81.03
C GLN A 318 -15.08 22.62 79.60
N TRP A 319 -15.50 23.87 79.40
CA TRP A 319 -15.80 24.40 78.07
C TRP A 319 -14.57 24.44 77.16
N LEU A 320 -13.41 24.84 77.69
CA LEU A 320 -12.15 24.89 76.95
C LEU A 320 -11.61 23.49 76.60
N GLN A 321 -11.84 22.49 77.46
CA GLN A 321 -11.43 21.11 77.20
C GLN A 321 -12.28 20.40 76.12
N HIS A 322 -13.54 20.80 75.92
CA HIS A 322 -14.41 20.22 74.88
C HIS A 322 -14.24 20.87 73.51
N SER A 323 -13.46 21.95 73.42
CA SER A 323 -13.25 22.73 72.19
C SER A 323 -11.81 22.66 71.65
N ALA A 324 -10.98 21.77 72.20
CA ALA A 324 -9.68 21.33 71.70
C ALA A 324 -9.78 19.86 71.23
#